data_AF-A0A0G4FNH7-F1
#
_entry.id   AF-A0A0G4FNH7-F1
#
_cell.length_a   1.000
_cell.length_b   1.000
_cell.length_c   1.000
_cell.angle_alpha   90.00
_cell.angle_beta   90.00
_cell.angle_gamma   90.00
#
_symmetry.space_group_name_H-M   'P 1'
#
loop_
_entity.id
_entity.type
_entity.pdbx_description
1 polymer ?
#
loop_
_entity_poly.entity_id
_entity_poly.type
_entity_poly.pdbx_seq_one_letter_code
_entity_poly.pdbx_strand_id
1 'polypeptide(L)'
;MASFNFGAKFHKFLYDWPVQRKKNWRLLIVSFTFFGGFYMCIKQVPGGHVGLLLDKRKKGVVLPDVYEPNMVILHNPLRYEPVSFRTFPIKKKLVREFVTKDKKIVEVLLQAKMEPKVAYAPEIMGRFGKDYGKRYLEEELSIDLASVIRQHTFAELVANDEHTDLIVDELLKRFFEASSFHKIRMSETSVVFRDPLAEEDDF
;
A
#
# COMPACT_ATOMS: atom_id res chain seq x y z
N MET A 1 58.07 9.50 2.76
CA MET A 1 56.93 8.64 2.38
C MET A 1 57.15 7.25 2.97
N ALA A 2 56.47 6.91 4.07
CA ALA A 2 56.53 5.57 4.64
C ALA A 2 55.19 4.87 4.35
N SER A 3 55.21 3.87 3.46
CA SER A 3 54.05 3.04 3.15
C SER A 3 53.70 2.18 4.36
N PHE A 4 52.60 2.51 5.02
CA PHE A 4 52.05 1.72 6.13
C PHE A 4 51.56 0.38 5.56
N ASN A 5 52.40 -0.64 5.69
CA ASN A 5 52.16 -1.98 5.15
C ASN A 5 51.16 -2.73 6.06
N PHE A 6 49.89 -2.32 6.02
CA PHE A 6 48.81 -2.82 6.86
C PHE A 6 48.51 -4.30 6.59
N GLY A 7 48.62 -4.73 5.33
CA GLY A 7 48.37 -6.12 4.92
C GLY A 7 49.34 -7.13 5.53
N ALA A 8 50.64 -6.81 5.59
CA ALA A 8 51.65 -7.73 6.12
C ALA A 8 51.55 -7.92 7.65
N LYS A 9 51.20 -6.86 8.39
CA LYS A 9 50.96 -6.95 9.84
C LYS A 9 49.68 -7.70 10.17
N PHE A 10 48.61 -7.53 9.38
CA PHE A 10 47.36 -8.28 9.57
C PHE A 10 47.54 -9.78 9.29
N HIS A 11 48.33 -10.13 8.27
CA HIS A 11 48.59 -11.53 7.92
C HIS A 11 49.43 -12.26 8.98
N LYS A 12 50.43 -11.58 9.56
CA LYS A 12 51.27 -12.14 10.64
C LYS A 12 50.49 -12.26 11.96
N PHE A 13 49.62 -11.28 12.25
CA PHE A 13 48.69 -11.32 13.39
C PHE A 13 47.69 -12.48 13.30
N LEU A 14 47.16 -12.79 12.11
CA LEU A 14 46.28 -13.94 11.89
C LEU A 14 47.01 -15.30 11.98
N TYR A 15 48.31 -15.35 11.65
CA TYR A 15 49.09 -16.58 11.60
C TYR A 15 49.53 -17.06 12.99
N ASP A 16 50.05 -16.16 13.84
CA ASP A 16 50.52 -16.45 15.21
C ASP A 16 49.39 -16.52 16.26
N TRP A 17 48.14 -16.64 15.82
CA TRP A 17 46.99 -16.69 16.70
C TRP A 17 46.95 -18.03 17.46
N PRO A 18 47.08 -18.07 18.80
CA PRO A 18 47.12 -19.32 19.55
C PRO A 18 45.82 -20.11 19.37
N VAL A 19 45.92 -21.44 19.35
CA VAL A 19 44.80 -22.37 19.05
C VAL A 19 43.58 -22.09 19.94
N GLN A 20 43.79 -21.76 21.22
CA GLN A 20 42.73 -21.34 22.15
C GLN A 20 41.97 -20.10 21.67
N ARG A 21 42.69 -19.07 21.19
CA ARG A 21 42.08 -17.84 20.68
C ARG A 21 41.42 -18.06 19.32
N LYS A 22 41.89 -19.02 18.48
CA LYS A 22 41.22 -19.38 17.22
C LYS A 22 39.86 -20.02 17.50
N LYS A 23 39.79 -20.88 18.54
CA LYS A 23 38.54 -21.50 19.01
C LYS A 23 37.55 -20.45 19.55
N ASN A 24 38.01 -19.52 20.37
CA ASN A 24 37.17 -18.44 20.91
C ASN A 24 36.65 -17.50 19.81
N TRP A 25 37.48 -17.16 18.82
CA TRP A 25 37.06 -16.33 17.69
C TRP A 25 35.99 -17.00 16.82
N ARG A 26 36.13 -18.31 16.56
CA ARG A 26 35.10 -19.09 15.85
C ARG A 26 33.77 -19.11 16.62
N LEU A 27 33.82 -19.29 17.94
CA LEU A 27 32.63 -19.24 18.80
C LEU A 27 31.96 -17.87 18.77
N LEU A 28 32.73 -16.78 18.76
CA LEU A 28 32.20 -15.42 18.62
C LEU A 28 31.50 -15.22 17.26
N ILE A 29 32.11 -15.65 16.16
CA ILE A 29 31.50 -15.54 14.82
C ILE A 29 30.19 -16.34 14.76
N VAL A 30 30.18 -17.57 15.29
CA VAL A 30 28.97 -18.41 15.31
C VAL A 30 27.88 -17.76 16.16
N SER A 31 28.24 -17.24 17.34
CA SER A 31 27.30 -16.55 18.22
C SER A 31 26.72 -15.31 17.54
N PHE A 32 27.57 -14.47 16.94
CA PHE A 32 27.12 -13.24 16.26
C PHE A 32 26.25 -13.55 15.05
N THR A 33 26.59 -14.58 14.27
CA THR A 33 25.75 -15.05 13.15
C THR A 33 24.40 -15.57 13.63
N PHE A 34 24.38 -16.32 14.73
CA PHE A 34 23.14 -16.85 15.31
C PHE A 34 22.24 -15.73 15.86
N PHE A 35 22.79 -14.81 16.65
CA PHE A 35 22.06 -13.65 17.16
C PHE A 35 21.61 -12.72 16.03
N GLY A 36 22.46 -12.47 15.03
CA GLY A 36 22.10 -11.66 13.87
C GLY A 36 20.99 -12.31 13.03
N GLY A 37 21.06 -13.62 12.83
CA GLY A 37 20.00 -14.39 12.16
C GLY A 37 18.69 -14.35 12.93
N PHE A 38 18.73 -14.50 14.26
CA PHE A 38 17.55 -14.42 15.11
C PHE A 38 16.93 -13.01 15.12
N TYR A 39 17.75 -11.97 15.15
CA TYR A 39 17.29 -10.58 15.08
C TYR A 39 16.56 -10.30 13.76
N MET A 40 17.03 -10.85 12.63
CA MET A 40 16.35 -10.74 11.33
C MET A 40 14.99 -11.45 11.29
N CYS A 41 14.73 -12.42 12.16
CA CYS A 41 13.45 -13.13 12.23
C CYS A 41 12.37 -12.33 12.98
N ILE A 42 12.75 -11.27 13.69
CA ILE A 42 11.86 -10.47 14.54
C ILE A 42 11.48 -9.20 13.80
N LYS A 43 10.18 -8.93 13.65
CA LYS A 43 9.69 -7.62 13.18
C LYS A 43 8.49 -7.16 13.99
N GLN A 44 8.55 -5.93 14.49
CA GLN A 44 7.43 -5.30 15.19
C GLN A 44 6.48 -4.63 14.20
N VAL A 45 5.17 -4.81 14.40
CA VAL A 45 4.13 -4.12 13.64
C VAL A 45 3.94 -2.71 14.23
N PRO A 46 4.06 -1.64 13.43
CA PRO A 46 3.81 -0.29 13.93
C PRO A 46 2.34 -0.09 14.30
N GLY A 47 2.06 0.81 15.24
CA GLY A 47 0.70 1.21 15.57
C GLY A 47 -0.10 1.68 14.35
N GLY A 48 -1.41 1.39 14.34
CA GLY A 48 -2.30 1.72 13.21
C GLY A 48 -2.07 0.88 11.94
N HIS A 49 -1.19 -0.11 12.01
CA HIS A 49 -0.98 -1.07 10.94
C HIS A 49 -1.29 -2.47 11.44
N VAL A 50 -1.55 -3.34 10.48
CA VAL A 50 -1.70 -4.77 10.67
C VAL A 50 -0.51 -5.44 10.02
N GLY A 51 0.03 -6.44 10.71
CA GLY A 51 1.09 -7.26 10.16
C GLY A 51 0.52 -8.36 9.28
N LEU A 52 1.08 -8.51 8.08
CA LEU A 52 0.76 -9.59 7.15
C LEU A 52 2.04 -10.30 6.74
N LEU A 53 1.94 -11.59 6.44
CA LEU A 53 3.05 -12.38 5.92
C LEU A 53 2.83 -12.71 4.45
N LEU A 54 3.77 -12.29 3.61
CA LEU A 54 3.81 -12.68 2.20
C LEU A 54 4.70 -13.91 2.01
N ASP A 55 4.24 -14.87 1.21
CA ASP A 55 5.10 -15.97 0.77
C ASP A 55 6.02 -15.47 -0.37
N LYS A 56 7.34 -15.48 -0.14
CA LYS A 56 8.33 -15.09 -1.17
C LYS A 56 8.37 -16.09 -2.33
N ARG A 57 8.04 -17.35 -2.08
CA ARG A 57 8.07 -18.41 -3.11
C ARG A 57 6.85 -18.34 -4.02
N LYS A 58 5.70 -18.02 -3.44
CA LYS A 58 4.44 -17.83 -4.17
C LYS A 58 4.15 -16.33 -4.26
N LYS A 59 4.89 -15.64 -5.15
CA LYS A 59 4.78 -14.20 -5.40
C LYS A 59 3.32 -13.74 -5.37
N GLY A 60 2.92 -13.04 -4.30
CA GLY A 60 1.59 -12.45 -4.15
C GLY A 60 0.60 -13.22 -3.29
N VAL A 61 0.92 -14.41 -2.78
CA VAL A 61 0.06 -15.11 -1.82
C VAL A 61 0.29 -14.54 -0.42
N VAL A 62 -0.70 -13.82 0.08
CA VAL A 62 -0.76 -13.34 1.46
C VAL A 62 -1.28 -14.49 2.33
N LEU A 63 -0.59 -14.78 3.43
CA LEU A 63 -1.11 -15.72 4.42
C LEU A 63 -2.35 -15.11 5.08
N PRO A 64 -3.36 -15.94 5.44
CA PRO A 64 -4.59 -15.45 6.05
C PRO A 64 -4.39 -14.92 7.48
N ASP A 65 -3.22 -15.16 8.07
CA ASP A 65 -2.91 -14.72 9.43
C ASP A 65 -2.71 -13.21 9.49
N VAL A 66 -3.44 -12.58 10.41
CA VAL A 66 -3.47 -11.14 10.64
C VAL A 66 -2.86 -10.87 12.01
N TYR A 67 -1.74 -10.13 12.04
CA TYR A 67 -1.08 -9.74 13.28
C TYR A 67 -1.56 -8.36 13.74
N GLU A 68 -1.94 -8.26 15.01
CA GLU A 68 -2.46 -7.02 15.58
C GLU A 68 -1.39 -5.90 15.66
N PRO A 69 -1.81 -4.63 15.77
CA PRO A 69 -0.89 -3.53 15.99
C PRO A 69 -0.02 -3.76 17.23
N ASN A 70 1.24 -3.34 17.17
CA ASN A 70 2.24 -3.50 18.24
C ASN A 70 2.66 -4.95 18.56
N MET A 71 2.15 -5.96 17.85
CA MET A 71 2.65 -7.33 17.99
C MET A 71 4.01 -7.51 17.31
N VAL A 72 4.75 -8.50 17.82
CA VAL A 72 6.00 -8.97 17.23
C VAL A 72 5.72 -10.18 16.35
N ILE A 73 6.10 -10.08 15.09
CA ILE A 73 6.03 -11.16 14.11
C ILE A 73 7.35 -11.91 14.15
N LEU A 74 7.28 -13.19 14.48
CA LEU A 74 8.36 -14.15 14.26
C LEU A 74 8.18 -14.77 12.88
N HIS A 75 9.13 -14.53 11.99
CA HIS A 75 9.06 -15.03 10.63
C HIS A 75 10.41 -15.60 10.19
N ASN A 76 10.37 -16.53 9.24
CA ASN A 76 11.57 -17.00 8.57
C ASN A 76 11.88 -16.05 7.41
N PRO A 77 12.98 -15.26 7.45
CA PRO A 77 13.30 -14.27 6.42
C PRO A 77 13.59 -14.89 5.04
N LEU A 78 13.90 -16.19 4.97
CA LEU A 78 14.13 -16.90 3.71
C LEU A 78 12.85 -17.29 2.98
N ARG A 79 11.72 -17.44 3.70
CA ARG A 79 10.45 -17.90 3.12
C ARG A 79 9.38 -16.83 3.12
N TYR A 80 9.34 -16.01 4.17
CA TYR A 80 8.27 -15.06 4.39
C TYR A 80 8.80 -13.63 4.41
N GLU A 81 8.00 -12.71 3.89
CA GLU A 81 8.24 -11.28 3.98
C GLU A 81 7.14 -10.63 4.82
N PRO A 82 7.46 -10.06 5.98
CA PRO A 82 6.49 -9.40 6.82
C PRO A 82 6.22 -7.99 6.27
N VAL A 83 4.96 -7.70 5.96
CA VAL A 83 4.51 -6.40 5.46
C VAL A 83 3.57 -5.76 6.46
N SER A 84 3.81 -4.49 6.75
CA SER A 84 2.87 -3.66 7.50
C SER A 84 1.84 -3.08 6.55
N PHE A 85 0.59 -3.52 6.71
CA PHE A 85 -0.57 -3.03 5.99
C PHE A 85 -1.28 -1.95 6.80
N ARG A 86 -1.65 -0.85 6.14
CA ARG A 86 -2.20 0.32 6.81
C ARG A 86 -3.71 0.17 6.99
N THR A 87 -4.20 0.28 8.22
CA THR A 87 -5.64 0.11 8.51
C THR A 87 -6.35 1.37 8.97
N PHE A 88 -5.61 2.44 9.28
CA PHE A 88 -6.24 3.72 9.62
C PHE A 88 -6.83 4.40 8.38
N PRO A 89 -7.89 5.21 8.54
CA PRO A 89 -8.58 5.84 7.42
C PRO A 89 -7.64 6.76 6.63
N ILE A 90 -7.69 6.64 5.30
CA ILE A 90 -6.85 7.41 4.37
C ILE A 90 -7.74 8.18 3.41
N LYS A 91 -7.52 9.50 3.31
CA LYS A 91 -8.09 10.32 2.25
C LYS A 91 -7.28 10.11 0.96
N LYS A 92 -7.96 9.73 -0.12
CA LYS A 92 -7.36 9.64 -1.45
C LYS A 92 -8.18 10.45 -2.44
N LYS A 93 -7.47 11.07 -3.38
CA LYS A 93 -8.00 11.85 -4.48
C LYS A 93 -7.67 11.13 -5.78
N LEU A 94 -8.65 11.01 -6.66
CA LEU A 94 -8.52 10.60 -8.05
C LEU A 94 -8.97 11.78 -8.92
N VAL A 95 -8.15 12.13 -9.91
CA VAL A 95 -8.50 13.10 -10.94
C VAL A 95 -8.33 12.39 -12.27
N ARG A 96 -9.40 12.32 -13.06
CA ARG A 96 -9.37 11.62 -14.33
C ARG A 96 -10.39 12.20 -15.30
N GLU A 97 -9.99 12.25 -16.56
CA GLU A 97 -10.84 12.64 -17.66
C GLU A 97 -11.69 11.46 -18.16
N PHE A 98 -12.96 11.73 -18.42
CA PHE A 98 -13.92 10.78 -18.96
C PHE A 98 -14.65 11.37 -20.17
N VAL A 99 -15.08 10.49 -21.08
CA VAL A 99 -15.83 10.87 -22.28
C VAL A 99 -17.33 10.70 -22.01
N THR A 100 -18.09 11.78 -22.19
CA THR A 100 -19.55 11.81 -22.02
C THR A 100 -20.28 11.25 -23.24
N LYS A 101 -21.61 11.15 -23.14
CA LYS A 101 -22.49 10.73 -24.24
C LYS A 101 -22.28 11.57 -25.51
N ASP A 102 -22.03 12.86 -25.36
CA ASP A 102 -21.83 13.81 -26.47
C ASP A 102 -20.40 13.82 -27.01
N LYS A 103 -19.56 12.88 -26.57
CA LYS A 103 -18.13 12.79 -26.90
C LYS A 103 -17.31 14.00 -26.43
N LYS A 104 -17.82 14.76 -25.45
CA LYS A 104 -17.05 15.80 -24.77
C LYS A 104 -16.28 15.19 -23.60
N ILE A 105 -15.17 15.83 -23.25
CA ILE A 105 -14.32 15.39 -22.14
C ILE A 105 -14.75 16.15 -20.88
N VAL A 106 -14.94 15.42 -19.78
CA VAL A 106 -15.20 15.98 -18.45
C VAL A 106 -14.11 15.49 -17.52
N GLU A 107 -13.53 16.40 -16.76
CA GLU A 107 -12.62 16.04 -15.67
C GLU A 107 -13.44 15.72 -14.42
N VAL A 108 -13.15 14.58 -13.80
CA VAL A 108 -13.81 14.16 -12.56
C VAL A 108 -12.80 14.11 -11.43
N LEU A 109 -13.12 14.84 -10.37
CA LEU A 109 -12.39 14.86 -9.12
C LEU A 109 -13.18 14.06 -8.08
N LEU A 110 -12.68 12.88 -7.76
CA LEU A 110 -13.22 11.99 -6.73
C LEU A 110 -12.31 12.04 -5.50
N GLN A 111 -12.88 12.40 -4.36
CA GLN A 111 -12.21 12.32 -3.06
C GLN A 111 -12.98 11.36 -2.17
N ALA A 112 -12.28 10.42 -1.54
CA ALA A 112 -12.88 9.47 -0.61
C ALA A 112 -11.93 9.17 0.56
N LYS A 113 -12.51 9.05 1.76
CA LYS A 113 -11.82 8.54 2.94
C LYS A 113 -12.12 7.05 3.10
N MET A 114 -11.09 6.23 2.96
CA MET A 114 -11.21 4.77 2.93
C MET A 114 -10.52 4.13 4.12
N GLU A 115 -11.18 3.16 4.74
CA GLU A 115 -10.68 2.35 5.85
C GLU A 115 -10.91 0.86 5.56
N PRO A 116 -9.89 0.01 5.49
CA PRO A 116 -10.05 -1.40 5.21
C PRO A 116 -10.46 -2.15 6.48
N LYS A 117 -11.37 -3.13 6.37
CA LYS A 117 -11.71 -3.99 7.50
C LYS A 117 -10.51 -4.89 7.83
N VAL A 118 -10.03 -4.83 9.09
CA VAL A 118 -8.84 -5.55 9.59
C VAL A 118 -8.87 -7.05 9.26
N ALA A 119 -10.01 -7.71 9.46
CA ALA A 119 -10.17 -9.14 9.19
C ALA A 119 -9.95 -9.54 7.72
N TYR A 120 -10.12 -8.61 6.78
CA TYR A 120 -9.99 -8.82 5.34
C TYR A 120 -8.72 -8.18 4.77
N ALA A 121 -7.81 -7.70 5.62
CA ALA A 121 -6.54 -7.12 5.19
C ALA A 121 -5.71 -8.04 4.26
N PRO A 122 -5.64 -9.38 4.45
CA PRO A 122 -4.92 -10.26 3.53
C PRO A 122 -5.51 -10.25 2.12
N GLU A 123 -6.85 -10.28 2.01
CA GLU A 123 -7.57 -10.30 0.73
C GLU A 123 -7.43 -8.97 -0.01
N ILE A 124 -7.62 -7.85 0.71
CA ILE A 124 -7.46 -6.50 0.17
C ILE A 124 -6.02 -6.29 -0.32
N MET A 125 -5.03 -6.73 0.45
CA MET A 125 -3.63 -6.64 0.05
C MET A 125 -3.30 -7.56 -1.13
N GLY A 126 -3.88 -8.75 -1.21
CA GLY A 126 -3.71 -9.65 -2.34
C GLY A 126 -4.22 -9.07 -3.65
N ARG A 127 -5.38 -8.38 -3.61
CA ARG A 127 -5.99 -7.76 -4.80
C ARG A 127 -5.36 -6.43 -5.18
N PHE A 128 -5.34 -5.47 -4.25
CA PHE A 128 -4.97 -4.08 -4.52
C PHE A 128 -3.55 -3.73 -4.07
N GLY A 129 -2.86 -4.61 -3.36
CA GLY A 129 -1.50 -4.38 -2.89
C GLY A 129 -1.40 -3.42 -1.70
N LYS A 130 -0.18 -2.92 -1.46
CA LYS A 130 0.13 -2.00 -0.35
C LYS A 130 -0.60 -0.66 -0.48
N ASP A 131 -0.74 -0.16 -1.71
CA ASP A 131 -1.41 1.09 -2.03
C ASP A 131 -2.89 0.88 -2.40
N TYR A 132 -3.59 0.08 -1.58
CA TYR A 132 -4.95 -0.38 -1.87
C TYR A 132 -5.90 0.77 -2.21
N GLY A 133 -5.81 1.90 -1.50
CA GLY A 133 -6.70 3.03 -1.72
C GLY A 133 -6.55 3.65 -3.11
N LYS A 134 -5.32 3.76 -3.65
CA LYS A 134 -5.13 4.33 -5.00
C LYS A 134 -5.64 3.35 -6.06
N ARG A 135 -5.24 2.08 -5.97
CA ARG A 135 -5.65 1.06 -6.93
C ARG A 135 -7.15 0.82 -6.93
N TYR A 136 -7.78 0.84 -5.76
CA TYR A 136 -9.22 0.69 -5.65
C TYR A 136 -9.99 1.80 -6.40
N LEU A 137 -9.56 3.06 -6.26
CA LEU A 137 -10.14 4.18 -7.01
C LEU A 137 -9.92 4.03 -8.52
N GLU A 138 -8.72 3.60 -8.92
CA GLU A 138 -8.34 3.49 -10.34
C GLU A 138 -8.94 2.28 -11.06
N GLU A 139 -9.05 1.13 -10.39
CA GLU A 139 -9.46 -0.15 -10.98
C GLU A 139 -10.97 -0.39 -10.85
N GLU A 140 -11.58 -0.06 -9.71
CA GLU A 140 -13.01 -0.35 -9.47
C GLU A 140 -13.86 0.90 -9.71
N LEU A 141 -13.62 1.98 -8.96
CA LEU A 141 -14.50 3.15 -9.02
C LEU A 141 -14.44 3.89 -10.37
N SER A 142 -13.32 3.79 -11.09
CA SER A 142 -13.23 4.37 -12.43
C SER A 142 -14.14 3.68 -13.45
N ILE A 143 -14.45 2.39 -13.26
CA ILE A 143 -15.37 1.64 -14.11
C ILE A 143 -16.80 2.15 -13.88
N ASP A 144 -17.18 2.33 -12.61
CA ASP A 144 -18.48 2.86 -12.23
C ASP A 144 -18.66 4.31 -12.71
N LEU A 145 -17.65 5.15 -12.53
CA LEU A 145 -17.61 6.51 -13.09
C LEU A 145 -17.81 6.50 -14.60
N ALA A 146 -17.03 5.72 -15.33
CA ALA A 146 -17.15 5.63 -16.78
C ALA A 146 -18.53 5.11 -17.23
N SER A 147 -19.14 4.20 -16.46
CA SER A 147 -20.46 3.66 -16.75
C SER A 147 -21.55 4.73 -16.66
N VAL A 148 -21.56 5.51 -15.57
CA VAL A 148 -22.57 6.56 -15.35
C VAL A 148 -22.34 7.74 -16.28
N ILE A 149 -21.11 8.25 -16.38
CA ILE A 149 -20.79 9.45 -17.20
C ILE A 149 -21.15 9.25 -18.68
N ARG A 150 -21.03 8.03 -19.21
CA ARG A 150 -21.41 7.71 -20.60
C ARG A 150 -22.91 7.81 -20.87
N GLN A 151 -23.75 7.81 -19.84
CA GLN A 151 -25.20 7.90 -19.97
C GLN A 151 -25.69 9.35 -20.01
N HIS A 152 -24.89 10.29 -19.52
CA HIS A 152 -25.23 11.70 -19.36
C HIS A 152 -24.53 12.61 -20.37
N THR A 153 -25.17 13.76 -20.64
CA THR A 153 -24.62 14.81 -21.49
C THR A 153 -23.61 15.66 -20.72
N PHE A 154 -22.76 16.41 -21.43
CA PHE A 154 -21.79 17.30 -20.77
C PHE A 154 -22.49 18.41 -19.98
N ALA A 155 -23.56 18.97 -20.54
CA ALA A 155 -24.30 20.06 -19.93
C ALA A 155 -24.93 19.63 -18.60
N GLU A 156 -25.48 18.41 -18.53
CA GLU A 156 -26.06 17.83 -17.30
C GLU A 156 -25.02 17.65 -16.19
N LEU A 157 -23.75 17.38 -16.52
CA LEU A 157 -22.73 17.12 -15.51
C LEU A 157 -22.08 18.38 -14.93
N VAL A 158 -22.05 19.48 -15.70
CA VAL A 158 -21.36 20.73 -15.32
C VAL A 158 -22.34 21.79 -14.78
N ALA A 159 -23.64 21.61 -14.97
CA ALA A 159 -24.66 22.59 -14.59
C ALA A 159 -24.77 22.83 -13.07
N ASN A 160 -24.29 21.89 -12.22
CA ASN A 160 -24.45 21.94 -10.76
C ASN A 160 -25.92 22.16 -10.34
N ASP A 161 -26.83 21.45 -11.00
CA ASP A 161 -28.27 21.49 -10.77
C ASP A 161 -28.75 20.24 -10.01
N GLU A 162 -30.06 20.17 -9.72
CA GLU A 162 -30.66 19.00 -9.07
C GLU A 162 -30.42 17.69 -9.86
N HIS A 163 -30.25 17.76 -11.18
CA HIS A 163 -29.91 16.59 -11.99
C HIS A 163 -28.48 16.12 -11.72
N THR A 164 -27.54 17.05 -11.57
CA THR A 164 -26.15 16.74 -11.19
C THR A 164 -26.11 16.03 -9.83
N ASP A 165 -26.89 16.52 -8.85
CA ASP A 165 -26.98 15.91 -7.52
C ASP A 165 -27.54 14.48 -7.57
N LEU A 166 -28.57 14.23 -8.38
CA LEU A 166 -29.12 12.88 -8.58
C LEU A 166 -28.09 11.91 -9.19
N ILE A 167 -27.25 12.39 -10.12
CA ILE A 167 -26.16 11.61 -10.72
C ILE A 167 -25.08 11.30 -9.68
N VAL A 168 -24.72 12.28 -8.85
CA VAL A 168 -23.76 12.08 -7.76
C VAL A 168 -24.31 11.08 -6.75
N ASP A 169 -25.58 11.17 -6.37
CA ASP A 169 -26.22 10.21 -5.47
C ASP A 169 -26.24 8.78 -6.01
N GLU A 170 -26.47 8.62 -7.32
CA GLU A 170 -26.36 7.32 -7.99
C GLU A 170 -24.93 6.77 -7.90
N LEU A 171 -23.94 7.60 -8.21
CA LEU A 171 -22.52 7.23 -8.09
C LEU A 171 -22.15 6.83 -6.67
N LEU A 172 -22.57 7.61 -5.67
CA LEU A 172 -22.32 7.32 -4.27
C LEU A 172 -22.91 5.97 -3.87
N LYS A 173 -24.15 5.66 -4.27
CA LYS A 173 -24.76 4.34 -4.01
C LYS A 173 -23.93 3.20 -4.59
N ARG A 174 -23.52 3.30 -5.86
CA ARG A 174 -22.66 2.29 -6.51
C ARG A 174 -21.32 2.15 -5.79
N PHE A 175 -20.70 3.25 -5.38
CA PHE A 175 -19.44 3.21 -4.62
C PHE A 175 -19.60 2.56 -3.24
N PHE A 176 -20.72 2.79 -2.55
CA PHE A 176 -20.99 2.13 -1.27
C PHE A 176 -21.24 0.62 -1.42
N GLU A 177 -21.88 0.20 -2.50
CA GLU A 177 -22.06 -1.21 -2.84
C GLU A 177 -20.71 -1.88 -3.16
N ALA A 178 -19.91 -1.27 -4.04
CA ALA A 178 -18.59 -1.76 -4.41
C ALA A 178 -17.66 -1.84 -3.20
N SER A 179 -17.62 -0.80 -2.35
CA SER A 179 -16.76 -0.77 -1.17
C SER A 179 -17.18 -1.83 -0.15
N SER A 180 -18.49 -2.05 0.03
CA SER A 180 -19.04 -3.12 0.87
C SER A 180 -18.66 -4.52 0.38
N PHE A 181 -18.65 -4.72 -0.95
CA PHE A 181 -18.20 -5.96 -1.57
C PHE A 181 -16.71 -6.22 -1.28
N HIS A 182 -15.84 -5.22 -1.49
CA HIS A 182 -14.40 -5.31 -1.21
C HIS A 182 -14.01 -5.15 0.25
N LYS A 183 -14.97 -5.09 1.18
CA LYS A 183 -14.74 -4.96 2.63
C LYS A 183 -13.95 -3.70 3.00
N ILE A 184 -14.08 -2.64 2.21
CA ILE A 184 -13.54 -1.30 2.47
C ILE A 184 -14.70 -0.44 3.00
N ARG A 185 -14.49 0.25 4.11
CA ARG A 185 -15.40 1.29 4.59
C ARG A 185 -15.06 2.59 3.89
N MET A 186 -16.01 3.15 3.16
CA MET A 186 -15.92 4.50 2.60
C MET A 186 -16.67 5.50 3.48
N SER A 187 -16.09 6.69 3.62
CA SER A 187 -16.64 7.84 4.32
C SER A 187 -16.18 9.11 3.62
N GLU A 188 -16.83 10.25 3.87
CA GLU A 188 -16.43 11.56 3.32
C GLU A 188 -16.16 11.49 1.80
N THR A 189 -17.12 10.96 1.04
CA THR A 189 -16.98 10.80 -0.41
C THR A 189 -17.56 12.02 -1.13
N SER A 190 -16.78 12.59 -2.05
CA SER A 190 -17.14 13.77 -2.84
C SER A 190 -16.79 13.52 -4.29
N VAL A 191 -17.72 13.79 -5.19
CA VAL A 191 -17.54 13.77 -6.63
C VAL A 191 -17.77 15.19 -7.14
N VAL A 192 -16.83 15.70 -7.93
CA VAL A 192 -16.96 17.02 -8.58
C VAL A 192 -16.63 16.86 -10.05
N PHE A 193 -17.52 17.35 -10.90
CA PHE A 193 -17.32 17.43 -12.35
C PHE A 193 -16.75 18.81 -12.69
N ARG A 194 -15.75 18.84 -13.57
CA ARG A 194 -15.09 20.07 -14.03
C ARG A 194 -14.97 20.04 -15.55
N ASP A 195 -15.04 21.22 -16.14
CA ASP A 195 -14.66 21.42 -17.53
C ASP A 195 -13.12 21.52 -17.60
N PRO A 196 -12.43 20.60 -18.31
CA PRO A 196 -10.98 20.66 -18.44
C PRO A 196 -10.48 21.87 -19.25
N LEU A 197 -11.38 22.57 -19.95
CA LEU A 197 -11.06 23.74 -20.78
C LEU A 197 -11.43 25.07 -20.10
N ALA A 198 -12.11 25.05 -18.95
CA ALA A 198 -12.30 26.26 -18.17
C ALA A 198 -10.97 26.68 -17.55
N GLU A 199 -10.53 27.92 -17.78
CA GLU A 199 -9.34 28.45 -17.09
C GLU A 199 -9.54 28.34 -15.58
N GLU A 200 -8.55 27.74 -14.88
CA GLU A 200 -8.56 27.64 -13.43
C GLU A 200 -8.51 29.04 -12.83
N ASP A 201 -9.66 29.56 -12.39
CA ASP A 201 -9.66 30.68 -11.44
C ASP A 201 -8.99 30.17 -10.15
N ASP A 202 -7.77 30.65 -9.90
CA ASP A 202 -6.97 30.37 -8.70
C ASP A 202 -7.80 30.62 -7.42
N PHE A 203 -8.19 29.54 -6.70
CA PHE A 203 -8.74 29.59 -5.34
C PHE A 203 -7.93 28.73 -4.38
#